data_AF-A0AA50TF87-F1
#
_entry.id   AF-A0AA50TF87-F1
#
_cell.length_a   1.000
_cell.length_b   1.000
_cell.length_c   1.000
_cell.angle_alpha   90.00
_cell.angle_beta   90.00
_cell.angle_gamma   90.00
#
_symmetry.space_group_name_H-M   'P 1'
#
loop_
_entity.id
_entity.type
_entity.pdbx_description
1 polymer ?
#
loop_
_entity_poly.entity_id
_entity_poly.type
_entity_poly.pdbx_seq_one_letter_code
_entity_poly.pdbx_strand_id
1 'polypeptide(L)' 'DPCDDFYDFACGSFVKNTKIPDDKTSVNTFSIITDKLQEQIRALLEEPITENEPRPFVLAKTLYQACM' A
#
# COMPACT_ATOMS: atom_id res chain seq x y z
N ASP A 1 -13.31 -28.62 6.27
CA ASP A 1 -13.11 -28.76 7.73
C ASP A 1 -11.81 -28.05 8.08
N PRO A 2 -11.74 -27.17 9.10
CA PRO A 2 -10.48 -26.55 9.53
C PRO A 2 -9.39 -27.57 9.93
N CYS A 3 -9.75 -28.79 10.30
CA CYS A 3 -8.79 -29.85 10.61
C CYS A 3 -8.15 -30.47 9.37
N ASP A 4 -8.81 -30.38 8.21
CA ASP A 4 -8.31 -30.89 6.92
C ASP A 4 -7.50 -29.82 6.18
N ASP A 5 -8.03 -28.59 6.11
CA ASP A 5 -7.35 -27.44 5.50
C ASP A 5 -7.75 -26.16 6.24
N PHE A 6 -6.90 -25.75 7.18
CA PHE A 6 -7.10 -24.53 7.94
C PHE A 6 -6.94 -23.27 7.06
N TYR A 7 -6.15 -23.33 5.99
CA TYR A 7 -5.94 -22.20 5.10
C TYR A 7 -7.18 -21.93 4.26
N ASP A 8 -7.79 -22.95 3.65
CA ASP A 8 -9.05 -22.77 2.92
C ASP A 8 -10.19 -22.37 3.86
N PHE A 9 -10.24 -22.94 5.07
CA PHE A 9 -11.21 -22.53 6.08
C PHE A 9 -11.10 -21.03 6.43
N ALA A 10 -9.88 -20.53 6.67
CA ALA A 10 -9.66 -19.15 7.09
C ALA A 10 -9.63 -18.14 5.93
N CYS A 11 -9.11 -18.54 4.76
CA CYS A 11 -8.77 -17.65 3.65
C CYS A 11 -9.42 -18.03 2.32
N GLY A 12 -10.11 -19.16 2.20
CA GLY A 12 -10.70 -19.63 0.92
C GLY A 12 -11.66 -18.63 0.29
N SER A 13 -12.43 -17.91 1.11
CA SER A 13 -13.28 -16.80 0.64
C SER A 13 -12.47 -15.66 0.04
N PHE A 14 -11.32 -15.31 0.64
CA PHE A 14 -10.43 -14.28 0.11
C PHE A 14 -9.85 -14.70 -1.24
N VAL A 15 -9.36 -15.94 -1.35
CA VAL A 15 -8.81 -16.49 -2.61
C VAL A 15 -9.86 -16.49 -3.72
N LYS A 16 -11.11 -16.86 -3.41
CA LYS A 16 -12.20 -16.90 -4.39
C LYS A 16 -12.62 -15.52 -4.90
N ASN A 17 -12.61 -14.52 -4.02
CA ASN A 17 -13.19 -13.20 -4.31
C ASN A 17 -12.15 -12.14 -4.73
N THR A 18 -10.87 -12.39 -4.48
CA THR A 18 -9.80 -11.44 -4.79
C THR A 18 -9.19 -11.76 -6.15
N LYS A 19 -9.12 -10.75 -7.01
CA LYS A 19 -8.38 -10.82 -8.27
C LYS A 19 -7.03 -10.15 -8.10
N ILE A 20 -6.00 -10.72 -8.72
CA ILE A 20 -4.70 -10.06 -8.82
C ILE A 20 -4.81 -8.99 -9.91
N PRO A 21 -4.61 -7.69 -9.58
CA PRO A 21 -4.59 -6.61 -10.57
C PRO A 21 -3.46 -6.78 -11.59
N ASP A 22 -3.60 -6.17 -12.77
CA ASP A 22 -2.65 -6.32 -13.88
C ASP A 22 -1.25 -5.77 -13.57
N ASP A 23 -1.14 -4.83 -12.64
CA ASP A 23 0.12 -4.24 -12.16
C ASP A 23 0.79 -5.05 -11.05
N LYS A 24 0.20 -6.18 -10.64
CA LYS A 24 0.67 -6.99 -9.50
C LYS A 24 0.88 -8.44 -9.89
N THR A 25 1.86 -9.06 -9.24
CA THR A 25 2.13 -10.50 -9.38
C THR A 25 1.48 -11.33 -8.28
N SER A 26 1.03 -10.70 -7.19
CA SER A 26 0.33 -11.34 -6.07
C SER A 26 -0.50 -10.34 -5.29
N VAL A 27 -1.52 -10.84 -4.57
CA VAL A 27 -2.29 -10.07 -3.59
C VAL A 27 -2.44 -10.90 -2.32
N ASN A 28 -2.15 -10.27 -1.18
CA ASN A 28 -2.35 -10.83 0.14
C ASN A 28 -2.70 -9.70 1.13
N THR A 29 -2.91 -10.05 2.40
CA THR A 29 -3.29 -9.06 3.42
C THR A 29 -2.23 -7.96 3.57
N PHE A 30 -0.94 -8.29 3.48
CA PHE A 30 0.13 -7.29 3.57
C PHE A 30 0.15 -6.35 2.37
N SER A 31 -0.06 -6.86 1.14
CA SER A 31 -0.09 -6.00 -0.04
C SER A 31 -1.22 -4.97 0.06
N ILE A 32 -2.41 -5.39 0.51
CA ILE A 32 -3.55 -4.47 0.71
C ILE A 32 -3.21 -3.37 1.74
N ILE A 33 -2.54 -3.73 2.83
CA ILE A 33 -2.11 -2.76 3.85
C ILE A 33 -1.05 -1.82 3.27
N THR A 34 -0.08 -2.36 2.51
CA THR A 34 0.98 -1.58 1.87
C THR A 34 0.41 -0.60 0.84
N ASP A 35 -0.57 -1.02 0.03
CA ASP A 35 -1.25 -0.15 -0.94
C ASP A 35 -1.88 1.05 -0.23
N LYS A 36 -2.66 0.80 0.81
CA LYS A 36 -3.29 1.85 1.61
C LYS A 36 -2.26 2.77 2.28
N LEU A 37 -1.16 2.21 2.78
CA LEU A 37 -0.08 2.99 3.38
C LEU A 37 0.60 3.88 2.32
N GLN A 38 0.84 3.36 1.12
CA GLN A 38 1.43 4.12 0.02
C GLN A 38 0.51 5.25 -0.43
N GLU A 39 -0.80 5.05 -0.48
CA GLU A 39 -1.78 6.12 -0.76
C GLU A 39 -1.70 7.24 0.29
N GLN A 40 -1.56 6.89 1.58
CA GLN A 40 -1.41 7.88 2.65
C GLN A 40 -0.09 8.64 2.55
N ILE A 41 1.01 7.94 2.31
CA ILE A 41 2.33 8.57 2.13
C ILE A 41 2.31 9.49 0.90
N ARG A 42 1.70 9.05 -0.20
CA ARG A 42 1.53 9.85 -1.41
C ARG A 42 0.80 11.15 -1.12
N ALA A 43 -0.32 11.10 -0.40
CA ALA A 43 -1.07 12.30 -0.03
C ALA A 43 -0.20 13.29 0.77
N LEU A 44 0.59 12.80 1.73
CA LEU A 44 1.50 13.63 2.53
C LEU A 44 2.63 14.26 1.69
N LEU A 45 3.14 13.53 0.69
CA LEU A 45 4.22 14.02 -0.18
C LEU A 45 3.71 15.00 -1.26
N GLU A 46 2.42 14.95 -1.61
CA GLU A 46 1.77 15.87 -2.54
C GLU A 46 1.38 17.21 -1.90
N GLU A 47 1.39 17.31 -0.57
CA GLU A 47 1.16 18.58 0.12
C GLU A 47 2.26 19.62 -0.21
N PRO A 48 1.90 20.91 -0.32
CA PRO A 48 2.88 21.96 -0.55
C PRO A 48 3.91 22.00 0.59
N ILE A 49 5.14 22.39 0.26
CA ILE A 49 6.19 22.61 1.26
C ILE A 49 5.85 23.90 2.02
N THR A 50 5.85 23.82 3.35
CA THR A 50 5.58 24.99 4.21
C THR A 50 6.88 25.63 4.72
N GLU A 51 6.85 26.92 5.07
CA GLU A 51 8.05 27.69 5.45
C GLU A 51 8.81 27.12 6.67
N ASN A 52 8.11 26.45 7.59
CA ASN A 52 8.69 25.89 8.82
C ASN A 52 8.84 24.36 8.77
N GLU A 53 8.79 23.76 7.58
CA GLU A 53 8.86 22.32 7.42
C GLU A 53 10.29 21.79 7.66
N PRO A 54 10.47 20.75 8.51
CA PRO A 54 11.79 20.18 8.74
C PRO A 54 12.45 19.70 7.44
N ARG A 55 13.74 20.00 7.28
CA ARG A 55 14.53 19.69 6.08
C ARG A 55 14.35 18.27 5.52
N PRO A 56 14.24 17.19 6.32
CA PRO A 56 14.01 15.85 5.77
C PRO A 56 12.72 15.74 4.96
N PHE A 57 11.64 16.40 5.38
CA PHE A 57 10.35 16.38 4.67
C PHE A 57 10.39 17.24 3.42
N VAL A 58 11.05 18.40 3.47
CA VAL A 58 11.32 19.23 2.29
C VAL A 58 12.03 18.41 1.20
N LEU A 59 13.07 17.67 1.58
CA LEU A 59 13.82 16.82 0.65
C LEU A 59 12.97 15.67 0.09
N ALA A 60 12.18 15.00 0.95
CA ALA A 60 11.30 13.92 0.52
C ALA A 60 10.24 14.40 -0.48
N LYS A 61 9.57 15.53 -0.19
CA LYS A 61 8.58 16.16 -1.09
C LYS A 61 9.22 16.61 -2.41
N THR A 62 10.39 17.26 -2.35
CA THR A 62 11.11 17.71 -3.54
C THR A 62 11.51 16.52 -4.44
N LEU A 63 12.01 15.44 -3.84
CA LEU A 63 12.37 14.23 -4.57
C LEU A 63 11.15 13.59 -5.23
N TYR A 64 10.02 13.50 -4.50
CA TYR A 64 8.77 12.98 -5.03
C TYR A 64 8.28 13.81 -6.24
N GLN A 65 8.26 15.14 -6.11
CA GLN A 65 7.84 16.07 -7.18
C GLN A 65 8.74 16.03 -8.43
N ALA A 66 10.01 15.65 -8.30
CA ALA A 66 10.90 15.49 -9.44
C ALA A 66 10.67 14.18 -10.22
N CYS A 67 10.03 13.19 -9.59
CA CYS A 67 9.80 11.86 -10.16
C CYS A 67 8.43 11.74 -10.86
N MET A 68 7.41 12.43 -10.35
CA MET A 68 6.02 12.36 -10.81
C MET A 68 5.75 13.37 -11.93
#